data_AF-A0A9D1UR89-F1
#
_entry.id   AF-A0A9D1UR89-F1
#
_cell.length_a   1.000
_cell.length_b   1.000
_cell.length_c   1.000
_cell.angle_alpha   90.00
_cell.angle_beta   90.00
_cell.angle_gamma   90.00
#
_symmetry.space_group_name_H-M   'P 1'
#
loop_
_entity.id
_entity.type
_entity.pdbx_description
1 polymer ?
#
loop_
_entity_poly.entity_id
_entity_poly.type
_entity_poly.pdbx_seq_one_letter_code
_entity_poly.pdbx_strand_id
1 'polypeptide(L)'
;MLNSTEKKLNLFWLLILAWPPAGGVYKVIANAENWNHIALGMLSAGILFWALFIYVPQFRTVLPEKFFKKSFPLLFLSYIPSIAGYWEGGLSLTALIWPLAVYLFCATDGSLTTWAHERVKKGQG
;
A
#
# COMPACT_ATOMS: atom_id res chain seq x y z
N MET A 1 23.73 -4.90 -1.25
CA MET A 1 22.52 -5.71 -1.57
C MET A 1 21.67 -5.79 -0.31
N LEU A 2 20.33 -5.77 -0.44
CA LEU A 2 19.44 -5.94 0.71
C LEU A 2 19.47 -7.37 1.26
N ASN A 3 19.41 -7.47 2.59
CA ASN A 3 19.35 -8.73 3.30
C ASN A 3 17.95 -9.35 3.24
N SER A 4 17.84 -10.64 3.60
CA SER A 4 16.58 -11.38 3.55
C SER A 4 15.47 -10.72 4.39
N THR A 5 15.81 -10.19 5.58
CA THR A 5 14.87 -9.46 6.46
C THR A 5 14.35 -8.17 5.83
N GLU A 6 15.22 -7.38 5.21
CA GLU A 6 14.81 -6.11 4.57
C GLU A 6 13.95 -6.36 3.32
N LYS A 7 14.26 -7.40 2.55
CA LYS A 7 13.43 -7.86 1.43
C LYS A 7 12.05 -8.31 1.88
N LYS A 8 11.97 -9.08 2.98
CA LYS A 8 10.70 -9.49 3.59
C LYS A 8 9.90 -8.29 4.08
N LEU A 9 10.56 -7.30 4.68
CA LEU A 9 9.91 -6.08 5.14
C LEU A 9 9.36 -5.25 3.96
N ASN A 10 10.10 -5.12 2.86
CA ASN A 10 9.59 -4.45 1.65
C ASN A 10 8.40 -5.17 1.03
N LEU A 11 8.45 -6.50 0.98
CA LEU A 11 7.33 -7.30 0.49
C LEU A 11 6.11 -7.12 1.40
N PHE A 12 6.30 -7.16 2.71
CA PHE A 12 5.25 -6.92 3.70
C PHE A 12 4.62 -5.53 3.51
N TRP A 13 5.44 -4.48 3.30
CA TRP A 13 4.95 -3.14 3.01
C TRP A 13 4.13 -3.08 1.73
N LEU A 14 4.62 -3.68 0.65
CA LEU A 14 3.90 -3.72 -0.61
C LEU A 14 2.52 -4.39 -0.44
N LEU A 15 2.47 -5.51 0.28
CA LEU A 15 1.23 -6.25 0.52
C LEU A 15 0.24 -5.46 1.38
N ILE A 16 0.68 -4.91 2.51
CA ILE A 16 -0.18 -4.13 3.40
C ILE A 16 -0.74 -2.88 2.70
N LEU A 17 0.06 -2.23 1.86
CA LEU A 17 -0.36 -1.02 1.15
C LEU A 17 -1.24 -1.33 -0.07
N ALA A 18 -1.04 -2.48 -0.73
CA ALA A 18 -1.84 -2.90 -1.88
C ALA A 18 -3.17 -3.56 -1.49
N TRP A 19 -3.28 -4.11 -0.27
CA TRP A 19 -4.48 -4.81 0.17
C TRP A 19 -5.74 -3.92 0.23
N PRO A 20 -5.72 -2.74 0.87
CA PRO A 20 -6.89 -1.85 0.89
C PRO A 20 -7.38 -1.44 -0.52
N PRO A 21 -6.53 -0.98 -1.46
CA PRO A 21 -6.99 -0.65 -2.80
C PRO A 21 -7.49 -1.87 -3.58
N ALA A 22 -6.88 -3.05 -3.44
CA ALA A 22 -7.42 -4.26 -4.04
C ALA A 22 -8.83 -4.58 -3.54
N GLY A 23 -9.07 -4.46 -2.22
CA GLY A 23 -10.39 -4.64 -1.62
C GLY A 23 -11.39 -3.57 -2.08
N GLY A 24 -10.95 -2.32 -2.24
CA GLY A 24 -11.75 -1.22 -2.78
C GLY A 24 -12.21 -1.49 -4.20
N VAL A 25 -11.29 -1.86 -5.08
CA VAL A 25 -11.57 -2.23 -6.48
C VAL A 25 -12.60 -3.35 -6.55
N TYR A 26 -12.37 -4.42 -5.78
CA TYR A 26 -13.28 -5.56 -5.74
C TYR A 26 -14.70 -5.14 -5.33
N LYS A 27 -14.83 -4.36 -4.24
CA LYS A 27 -16.14 -3.90 -3.75
C LYS A 27 -16.87 -3.02 -4.76
N VAL A 28 -16.16 -2.09 -5.41
CA VAL A 28 -16.75 -1.18 -6.39
C VAL A 28 -17.24 -1.93 -7.61
N ILE A 29 -16.46 -2.88 -8.12
CA ILE A 29 -16.84 -3.67 -9.29
C ILE A 29 -17.97 -4.65 -8.95
N ALA A 30 -17.90 -5.32 -7.80
CA ALA A 30 -18.90 -6.30 -7.39
C ALA A 30 -20.27 -5.69 -7.07
N ASN A 31 -20.31 -4.43 -6.62
CA ASN A 31 -21.54 -3.69 -6.30
C ASN A 31 -21.78 -2.53 -7.29
N ALA A 32 -21.27 -2.64 -8.51
CA ALA A 32 -21.44 -1.60 -9.50
C ALA A 32 -22.90 -1.56 -10.01
N GLU A 33 -23.65 -0.56 -9.58
CA GLU A 33 -25.02 -0.33 -10.07
C GLU A 33 -25.04 0.39 -11.42
N ASN A 34 -24.02 1.22 -11.68
CA ASN A 34 -23.94 2.11 -12.84
C ASN A 34 -22.56 2.07 -13.51
N TRP A 35 -22.50 2.47 -14.79
CA TRP A 35 -21.25 2.57 -15.56
C TRP A 35 -20.17 3.45 -14.88
N ASN A 36 -20.57 4.47 -14.13
CA ASN A 36 -19.64 5.32 -13.39
C ASN A 36 -18.88 4.55 -12.29
N HIS A 37 -19.54 3.63 -11.58
CA HIS A 37 -18.89 2.79 -10.57
C HIS A 37 -17.87 1.86 -11.23
N ILE A 38 -18.23 1.26 -12.37
CA ILE A 38 -17.33 0.42 -13.15
C ILE A 38 -16.09 1.21 -13.61
N ALA A 39 -16.30 2.41 -14.16
CA ALA A 39 -15.20 3.26 -14.64
C ALA A 39 -14.23 3.65 -13.50
N LEU A 40 -14.76 4.01 -12.33
CA LEU A 40 -13.96 4.34 -11.15
C LEU A 40 -13.22 3.12 -10.59
N GLY A 41 -13.86 1.95 -10.57
CA GLY A 41 -13.23 0.68 -10.19
C GLY A 41 -12.08 0.29 -11.13
N MET A 42 -12.28 0.41 -12.45
CA MET A 42 -11.24 0.15 -13.44
C MET A 42 -10.08 1.15 -13.34
N LEU A 43 -10.37 2.44 -13.10
CA LEU A 43 -9.34 3.46 -12.91
C LEU A 43 -8.50 3.17 -11.66
N SER A 44 -9.14 2.82 -10.55
CA SER A 44 -8.47 2.39 -9.33
C SER A 44 -7.59 1.16 -9.56
N ALA A 45 -8.10 0.14 -10.27
CA ALA A 45 -7.35 -1.05 -10.64
C ALA A 45 -6.13 -0.74 -11.50
N GLY A 46 -6.27 0.17 -12.47
CA GLY A 46 -5.18 0.61 -13.33
C GLY A 46 -4.06 1.30 -12.55
N ILE A 47 -4.40 2.21 -11.63
CA ILE A 47 -3.39 2.86 -10.77
C ILE A 47 -2.71 1.85 -9.86
N LEU A 48 -3.46 0.90 -9.28
CA LEU A 48 -2.90 -0.15 -8.43
C LEU A 48 -1.93 -1.04 -9.22
N PHE A 49 -2.32 -1.49 -10.40
CA PHE A 49 -1.48 -2.29 -11.27
C PHE A 49 -0.20 -1.54 -11.66
N TRP A 50 -0.32 -0.27 -12.04
CA TRP A 50 0.81 0.59 -12.36
C TRP A 50 1.78 0.76 -11.18
N ALA A 51 1.25 1.02 -9.98
CA ALA A 51 2.05 1.11 -8.76
C ALA A 51 2.81 -0.20 -8.50
N LEU A 52 2.13 -1.34 -8.57
CA LEU A 52 2.77 -2.65 -8.37
C LEU A 52 3.84 -2.91 -9.43
N PHE A 53 3.57 -2.60 -10.70
CA PHE A 53 4.54 -2.77 -11.78
C PHE A 53 5.84 -1.97 -11.53
N ILE A 54 5.73 -0.76 -10.98
CA ILE A 54 6.88 0.08 -10.63
C ILE A 54 7.64 -0.45 -9.40
N TYR A 55 6.93 -0.82 -8.32
CA TYR A 55 7.55 -1.08 -7.02
C TYR A 55 7.94 -2.54 -6.78
N VAL A 56 7.29 -3.52 -7.44
CA VAL A 56 7.70 -4.93 -7.38
C VAL A 56 9.16 -5.14 -7.80
N PRO A 57 9.69 -4.60 -8.90
CA PRO A 57 11.12 -4.78 -9.21
C PRO A 57 12.05 -4.09 -8.20
N GLN A 58 11.56 -3.10 -7.46
CA GLN A 58 12.36 -2.27 -6.55
C GLN A 58 12.46 -2.83 -5.12
N PHE A 59 11.64 -3.82 -4.74
CA PHE A 59 11.63 -4.35 -3.35
C PHE A 59 12.96 -4.98 -2.93
N ARG A 60 13.81 -5.39 -3.90
CA ARG A 60 15.12 -6.02 -3.66
C ARG A 60 16.29 -5.05 -3.68
N THR A 61 16.07 -3.80 -4.08
CA THR A 61 17.14 -2.82 -4.35
C THR A 61 17.04 -1.55 -3.49
N VAL A 62 15.86 -1.22 -2.95
CA VAL A 62 15.64 -0.01 -2.14
C VAL A 62 15.53 -0.33 -0.64
N LEU A 63 16.19 0.46 0.21
CA LEU A 63 16.08 0.36 1.66
C LEU A 63 14.62 0.50 2.13
N PRO A 64 14.18 -0.22 3.17
CA PRO A 64 12.76 -0.28 3.53
C PRO A 64 12.09 1.06 3.83
N GLU A 65 12.80 1.94 4.52
CA GLU A 65 12.30 3.28 4.81
C GLU A 65 12.04 4.09 3.52
N LYS A 66 13.00 4.07 2.58
CA LYS A 66 12.87 4.76 1.29
C LYS A 66 11.83 4.09 0.41
N PHE A 67 11.71 2.76 0.47
CA PHE A 67 10.73 2.00 -0.29
C PHE A 67 9.31 2.37 0.15
N PHE A 68 9.04 2.34 1.47
CA PHE A 68 7.75 2.71 2.04
C PHE A 68 7.36 4.16 1.71
N LYS A 69 8.26 5.13 1.94
CA LYS A 69 8.00 6.55 1.65
C LYS A 69 7.69 6.80 0.17
N LYS A 70 8.28 6.02 -0.75
CA LYS A 70 8.04 6.15 -2.20
C LYS A 70 6.80 5.41 -2.67
N SER A 71 6.51 4.22 -2.15
CA SER A 71 5.39 3.39 -2.62
C SER A 71 4.05 3.83 -2.02
N PHE A 72 4.07 4.39 -0.81
CA PHE A 72 2.87 4.81 -0.09
C PHE A 72 1.98 5.77 -0.90
N PRO A 73 2.47 6.91 -1.44
CA PRO A 73 1.59 7.88 -2.10
C PRO A 73 0.89 7.30 -3.32
N LEU A 74 1.57 6.47 -4.11
CA LEU A 74 1.01 5.87 -5.31
C LEU A 74 -0.04 4.81 -4.97
N LEU A 75 0.24 3.94 -3.99
CA LEU A 75 -0.70 2.93 -3.54
C LEU A 75 -1.91 3.56 -2.84
N PHE A 76 -1.70 4.64 -2.09
CA PHE A 76 -2.79 5.44 -1.52
C PHE A 76 -3.65 6.11 -2.61
N LEU A 77 -3.02 6.69 -3.64
CA LEU A 77 -3.73 7.31 -4.76
C LEU A 77 -4.63 6.29 -5.49
N SER A 78 -4.18 5.04 -5.60
CA SER A 78 -5.00 3.97 -6.20
C SER A 78 -6.29 3.71 -5.46
N TYR A 79 -6.39 4.10 -4.18
CA TYR A 79 -7.56 3.85 -3.34
C TYR A 79 -8.66 4.92 -3.51
N ILE A 80 -8.29 6.15 -3.87
CA ILE A 80 -9.21 7.30 -3.96
C ILE A 80 -10.38 7.05 -4.93
N PRO A 81 -10.18 6.54 -6.16
CA PRO A 81 -11.28 6.34 -7.10
C PRO A 81 -12.26 5.26 -6.62
N SER A 82 -11.75 4.23 -5.94
CA SER A 82 -12.60 3.18 -5.38
C SER A 82 -13.49 3.70 -4.24
N ILE A 83 -12.97 4.59 -3.40
CA ILE A 83 -13.78 5.23 -2.35
C ILE A 83 -14.84 6.16 -2.96
N ALA A 84 -14.48 6.91 -4.00
CA ALA A 84 -15.43 7.77 -4.72
C ALA A 84 -16.54 6.95 -5.40
N GLY A 85 -16.21 5.78 -5.94
CA GLY A 85 -17.17 4.88 -6.58
C GLY A 85 -18.08 4.09 -5.63
N TYR A 86 -17.78 4.08 -4.33
CA TYR A 86 -18.56 3.38 -3.30
C TYR A 86 -18.92 4.31 -2.13
N TRP A 87 -19.23 5.57 -2.44
CA TRP A 87 -19.60 6.57 -1.44
C TRP A 87 -21.06 6.40 -0.99
N GLU A 88 -21.34 5.35 -0.23
CA GLU A 88 -22.61 5.21 0.48
C GLU A 88 -22.43 5.52 1.98
N GLY A 89 -23.08 6.60 2.43
CA GLY A 89 -23.57 6.71 3.81
C GLY A 89 -22.56 6.71 4.97
N GLY A 90 -21.33 7.21 4.79
CA GLY A 90 -20.39 7.45 5.90
C GLY A 90 -19.39 6.32 6.21
N LEU A 91 -19.57 5.13 5.62
CA LEU A 91 -18.58 4.04 5.64
C LEU A 91 -17.30 4.39 4.84
N SER A 92 -17.37 5.38 3.94
CA SER A 92 -16.26 5.85 3.10
C SER A 92 -15.12 6.53 3.88
N LEU A 93 -15.42 7.17 5.01
CA LEU A 93 -14.42 7.87 5.84
C LEU A 93 -13.61 6.88 6.70
N THR A 94 -14.25 5.86 7.26
CA THR A 94 -13.57 4.76 7.96
C THR A 94 -12.67 3.94 7.04
N ALA A 95 -13.05 3.81 5.77
CA ALA A 95 -12.23 3.16 4.76
C ALA A 95 -10.91 3.93 4.52
N LEU A 96 -10.95 5.27 4.51
CA LEU A 96 -9.76 6.15 4.41
C LEU A 96 -8.89 6.12 5.67
N ILE A 97 -9.47 5.94 6.85
CA ILE A 97 -8.74 5.93 8.12
C ILE A 97 -7.76 4.77 8.19
N TRP A 98 -8.08 3.60 7.65
CA TRP A 98 -7.20 2.42 7.70
C TRP A 98 -5.83 2.63 7.01
N PRO A 99 -5.73 3.01 5.73
CA PRO A 99 -4.44 3.29 5.10
C PRO A 99 -3.71 4.49 5.72
N LEU A 100 -4.43 5.46 6.29
CA LEU A 100 -3.82 6.54 7.08
C LEU A 100 -3.25 6.06 8.41
N ALA A 101 -3.95 5.16 9.10
CA ALA A 101 -3.50 4.56 10.36
C ALA A 101 -2.30 3.65 10.12
N VAL A 102 -2.31 2.87 9.03
CA VAL A 102 -1.15 2.10 8.56
C VAL A 102 0.01 3.05 8.24
N TYR A 103 -0.24 4.15 7.53
CA TYR A 103 0.80 5.15 7.30
C TYR A 103 1.38 5.69 8.59
N LEU A 104 0.54 6.16 9.51
CA LEU A 104 0.98 6.73 10.77
C LEU A 104 1.73 5.68 11.61
N PHE A 105 1.18 4.48 11.77
CA PHE A 105 1.83 3.41 12.52
C PHE A 105 3.19 3.04 11.92
N CYS A 106 3.29 2.94 10.59
CA CYS A 106 4.51 2.44 9.94
C CYS A 106 5.52 3.54 9.60
N ALA A 107 5.09 4.79 9.44
CA ALA A 107 5.96 5.95 9.22
C ALA A 107 6.50 6.54 10.53
N THR A 108 5.73 6.46 11.63
CA THR A 108 6.18 6.95 12.95
C THR A 108 7.00 5.91 13.69
N ASP A 109 6.80 4.62 13.41
CA ASP A 109 7.59 3.57 14.03
C ASP A 109 8.94 3.37 13.33
N GLY A 110 9.81 4.38 13.50
CA GLY A 110 11.22 4.26 13.18
C GLY A 110 11.90 3.11 13.92
N SER A 111 11.26 2.49 14.92
CA SER A 111 11.78 1.31 15.59
C SER A 111 11.82 0.09 14.68
N LEU A 112 10.90 -0.07 13.73
CA LEU A 112 10.83 -1.24 12.84
C LEU A 112 11.91 -1.22 11.75
N THR A 113 12.17 -0.03 11.20
CA THR A 113 13.27 0.20 10.25
C THR A 113 14.62 0.16 10.97
N THR A 114 14.72 0.78 12.15
CA THR A 114 15.92 0.70 13.00
C THR A 114 16.19 -0.73 13.47
N TRP A 115 15.18 -1.49 13.87
CA TRP A 115 15.29 -2.90 14.27
C TRP A 115 15.77 -3.79 13.12
N ALA A 116 15.23 -3.58 11.90
CA ALA A 116 15.68 -4.30 10.72
C ALA A 116 17.16 -4.03 10.44
N HIS A 117 17.62 -2.80 10.72
CA HIS A 117 19.01 -2.38 10.59
C HIS A 117 19.90 -2.88 11.76
N GLU A 118 19.40 -2.92 13.00
CA GLU A 118 20.13 -3.39 14.18
C GLU A 118 20.35 -4.90 14.20
N ARG A 119 19.41 -5.69 13.67
CA ARG A 119 19.64 -7.14 13.47
C ARG A 119 20.80 -7.43 12.51
N VAL A 120 21.18 -6.48 11.64
CA VAL A 120 22.40 -6.57 10.84
C VAL A 120 23.64 -6.42 11.72
N LYS A 121 23.65 -5.45 12.64
CA LYS A 121 24.77 -5.26 13.58
C LYS A 121 24.99 -6.45 14.52
N LYS A 122 23.93 -7.11 14.97
CA LYS A 122 24.03 -8.27 15.89
C LYS A 122 24.30 -9.61 15.19
N GLY A 123 24.12 -9.71 13.87
CA GLY A 123 24.39 -10.93 13.09
C GLY A 123 25.81 -11.03 12.52
N GLN A 124 26.69 -10.07 12.84
CA GLN A 124 28.10 -10.03 12.44
C GLN A 124 29.07 -10.22 13.64
N GLY A 125 28.56 -10.67 14.79
CA GLY A 125 29.34 -11.02 15.98
C GLY A 125 29.44 -12.53 16.14
#